data_AF-A0A841DWN0-F1
#
_entry.id   AF-A0A841DWN0-F1
#
_cell.length_a   1.000
_cell.length_b   1.000
_cell.length_c   1.000
_cell.angle_alpha   90.00
_cell.angle_beta   90.00
_cell.angle_gamma   90.00
#
_symmetry.space_group_name_H-M   'P 1'
#
loop_
_entity.id
_entity.type
_entity.pdbx_description
1 polymer ?
#
loop_
_entity_poly.entity_id
_entity_poly.type
_entity_poly.pdbx_seq_one_letter_code
_entity_poly.pdbx_strand_id
1 'polypeptide(L)'
;MTERIEVDQLGVARASDDCRTAGTDAGTHLARLLAGLTKGAIEAAAGRDDYGRQITDGWANSQAETFPDFAKGIEEQLIGRGDQMSSCGENARATDDAAAQQVRATDLGLTQTSQGWATLPPDQAV
;
A
#
# COMPACT_ATOMS: atom_id res chain seq x y z
N MET A 1 -22.71 -22.62 -11.56
CA MET A 1 -22.39 -21.29 -12.14
C MET A 1 -21.32 -20.68 -11.26
N THR A 2 -20.09 -20.61 -11.74
CA THR A 2 -18.98 -19.95 -11.04
C THR A 2 -19.07 -18.47 -11.40
N GLU A 3 -19.27 -17.59 -10.42
CA GLU A 3 -19.11 -16.15 -10.64
C GLU A 3 -17.71 -15.90 -11.19
N ARG A 4 -17.63 -15.32 -12.40
CA ARG A 4 -16.36 -14.79 -12.90
C ARG A 4 -16.05 -13.56 -12.06
N ILE A 5 -14.99 -13.66 -11.25
CA ILE A 5 -14.45 -12.50 -10.54
C ILE A 5 -13.79 -11.62 -11.61
N GLU A 6 -14.49 -10.57 -12.05
CA GLU A 6 -13.89 -9.52 -12.89
C GLU A 6 -13.15 -8.54 -11.97
N VAL A 7 -11.82 -8.64 -11.93
CA VAL A 7 -10.99 -7.71 -11.15
C VAL A 7 -10.67 -6.49 -12.02
N ASP A 8 -11.08 -5.29 -11.58
CA ASP A 8 -10.65 -4.02 -12.18
C ASP A 8 -9.17 -3.75 -11.85
N GLN A 9 -8.26 -4.33 -12.64
CA GLN A 9 -6.82 -4.18 -12.44
C GLN A 9 -6.36 -2.72 -12.52
N LEU A 10 -7.02 -1.91 -13.36
CA LEU A 10 -6.68 -0.49 -13.50
C LEU A 10 -7.11 0.29 -12.26
N GLY A 11 -8.29 -0.01 -11.71
CA GLY A 11 -8.76 0.53 -10.44
C GLY A 11 -7.86 0.16 -9.27
N VAL A 12 -7.41 -1.11 -9.19
CA VAL A 12 -6.47 -1.56 -8.15
C VAL A 12 -5.13 -0.84 -8.25
N ALA A 13 -4.58 -0.67 -9.46
CA ALA A 13 -3.34 0.06 -9.68
C ALA A 13 -3.46 1.54 -9.27
N ARG A 14 -4.56 2.20 -9.63
CA ARG A 14 -4.83 3.60 -9.23
C ARG A 14 -4.93 3.74 -7.71
N ALA A 15 -5.73 2.89 -7.07
CA ALA A 15 -5.91 2.96 -5.63
C ALA A 15 -4.62 2.62 -4.85
N SER A 16 -3.76 1.77 -5.40
CA SER A 16 -2.41 1.50 -4.86
C SER A 16 -1.51 2.74 -4.96
N ASP A 17 -1.53 3.45 -6.08
CA ASP A 17 -0.77 4.68 -6.29
C ASP A 17 -1.25 5.83 -5.41
N ASP A 18 -2.58 5.97 -5.26
CA ASP A 18 -3.22 6.91 -4.35
C ASP A 18 -2.77 6.65 -2.89
N CYS A 19 -2.71 5.39 -2.46
CA CYS A 19 -2.22 5.03 -1.12
C CYS A 19 -0.74 5.42 -0.92
N ARG A 20 0.13 5.16 -1.90
CA ARG A 20 1.56 5.51 -1.81
C ARG A 20 1.78 7.02 -1.80
N THR A 21 1.06 7.74 -2.65
CA THR A 21 1.12 9.20 -2.72
C THR A 21 0.62 9.82 -1.42
N ALA A 22 -0.53 9.39 -0.91
CA ALA A 22 -1.06 9.85 0.37
C ALA A 22 -0.10 9.57 1.54
N GLY A 23 0.54 8.40 1.56
CA GLY A 23 1.56 8.06 2.56
C GLY A 23 2.78 9.00 2.52
N THR A 24 3.29 9.26 1.31
CA THR A 24 4.45 10.15 1.09
C THR A 24 4.14 11.60 1.45
N ASP A 25 2.95 12.09 1.08
CA ASP A 25 2.49 13.44 1.40
C ASP A 25 2.29 13.60 2.91
N ALA A 26 1.68 12.62 3.57
CA ALA A 26 1.51 12.60 5.03
C ALA A 26 2.87 12.67 5.75
N GLY A 27 3.85 11.85 5.32
CA GLY A 27 5.21 11.87 5.86
C GLY A 27 5.88 13.24 5.68
N THR A 28 5.77 13.83 4.48
CA THR A 28 6.34 15.15 4.17
C THR A 28 5.71 16.27 5.00
N HIS A 29 4.39 16.28 5.14
CA HIS A 29 3.67 17.28 5.93
C HIS A 29 4.03 17.17 7.42
N LEU A 30 4.13 15.95 7.96
CA LEU A 30 4.54 15.78 9.35
C LEU A 30 6.00 16.16 9.58
N ALA A 31 6.92 15.79 8.68
CA ALA A 31 8.32 16.19 8.80
C ALA A 31 8.48 17.73 8.86
N ARG A 32 7.70 18.47 8.06
CA ARG A 32 7.66 19.94 8.12
C ARG A 32 7.09 20.46 9.43
N LEU A 33 6.02 19.85 9.93
CA LEU A 33 5.37 20.26 11.17
C LEU A 33 6.29 20.01 12.39
N LEU A 34 7.02 18.90 12.38
CA LEU A 34 8.00 18.52 13.40
C LEU A 34 9.23 19.41 13.40
N ALA A 35 9.72 19.83 12.23
CA ALA A 35 10.80 20.80 12.14
C ALA A 35 10.43 22.15 12.80
N GLY A 36 9.15 22.53 12.76
CA GLY A 36 8.63 23.72 13.43
C GLY A 36 8.39 23.57 14.94
N LEU A 37 8.22 22.34 15.44
CA LEU A 37 7.95 22.03 16.84
C LEU A 37 9.19 21.60 17.63
N THR A 38 10.40 21.86 17.11
CA THR A 38 11.63 21.53 17.85
C THR A 38 11.70 22.32 19.16
N LYS A 39 12.22 21.69 20.21
CA LYS A 39 12.43 22.32 21.52
C LYS A 39 13.10 23.70 21.41
N GLY A 40 14.16 23.81 20.59
CA GLY A 40 14.86 25.06 20.38
C GLY A 40 14.04 26.14 19.67
N ALA A 41 13.15 25.78 18.75
CA ALA A 41 12.24 26.73 18.10
C ALA A 41 11.16 27.23 19.07
N ILE A 42 10.61 26.33 19.89
CA ILE A 42 9.64 26.65 20.93
C ILE A 42 10.28 27.55 22.00
N GLU A 43 11.46 27.19 22.51
CA GLU A 43 12.19 27.98 23.51
C GLU A 43 12.60 29.37 22.98
N ALA A 44 12.97 29.45 21.69
CA ALA A 44 13.28 30.74 21.04
C ALA A 44 12.05 31.63 20.87
N ALA A 45 10.88 31.05 20.57
CA ALA A 45 9.63 31.77 20.38
C ALA A 45 8.92 32.14 21.69
N ALA A 46 9.06 31.30 22.73
CA ALA A 46 8.40 31.46 24.01
C ALA A 46 9.01 32.59 24.86
N GLY A 47 10.28 32.94 24.63
CA GLY A 47 10.98 33.90 25.47
C GLY A 47 11.35 33.32 26.84
N ARG A 48 11.77 34.18 27.79
CA ARG A 48 12.31 33.76 29.10
C ARG A 48 11.47 34.23 30.29
N ASP A 49 10.31 34.81 30.05
CA ASP A 49 9.38 35.20 31.11
C ASP A 49 8.54 34.01 31.59
N ASP A 50 7.71 34.24 32.61
CA ASP A 50 6.90 33.18 33.22
C ASP A 50 5.88 32.58 32.23
N TYR A 51 5.38 33.38 31.27
CA TYR A 51 4.53 32.90 30.19
C TYR A 51 5.29 32.02 29.20
N GLY A 52 6.51 32.40 28.84
CA GLY A 52 7.41 31.58 28.02
C GLY A 52 7.74 30.24 28.67
N ARG A 53 7.92 30.24 29.99
CA ARG A 53 8.14 29.02 30.78
C ARG A 53 6.93 28.09 30.71
N GLN A 54 5.71 28.61 30.89
CA GLN A 54 4.48 27.82 30.77
C GLN A 54 4.30 27.22 29.37
N ILE A 55 4.62 27.97 28.30
CA ILE A 55 4.57 27.48 26.92
C ILE A 55 5.57 26.32 26.73
N THR A 56 6.79 26.48 27.23
CA THR A 56 7.84 25.46 27.12
C THR A 56 7.49 24.20 27.93
N ASP A 57 6.95 24.36 29.13
CA ASP A 57 6.49 23.25 29.98
C ASP A 57 5.28 22.53 29.38
N GLY A 58 4.35 23.27 28.77
CA GLY A 58 3.22 22.70 28.04
C GLY A 58 3.68 21.86 26.84
N TRP A 59 4.66 22.34 26.10
CA TRP A 59 5.28 21.57 25.02
C TRP A 59 5.98 20.31 25.54
N ALA A 60 6.79 20.42 26.60
CA ALA A 60 7.48 19.27 27.20
C ALA A 60 6.51 18.16 27.65
N ASN A 61 5.32 18.54 28.12
CA ASN A 61 4.28 17.59 28.55
C ASN A 61 3.35 17.11 27.41
N SER A 62 3.46 17.68 26.20
CA SER A 62 2.58 17.35 25.07
C SER A 62 2.93 16.04 24.36
N GLN A 63 4.04 15.41 24.72
CA GLN A 63 4.63 14.28 24.00
C GLN A 63 4.94 14.58 22.52
N ALA A 64 5.14 15.86 22.15
CA ALA A 64 5.50 16.27 20.79
C ALA A 64 6.75 15.55 20.24
N GLU A 65 7.62 15.06 21.13
CA GLU A 65 8.79 14.26 20.79
C GLU A 65 8.45 12.90 20.15
N THR A 66 7.24 12.38 20.40
CA THR A 66 6.74 11.09 19.88
C THR A 66 6.01 11.22 18.55
N PHE A 67 5.66 12.44 18.14
CA PHE A 67 5.00 12.71 16.87
C PHE A 67 5.76 12.18 15.63
N PRO A 68 7.11 12.19 15.59
CA PRO A 68 7.86 11.55 14.50
C PRO A 68 7.61 10.05 14.37
N ASP A 69 7.53 9.33 15.49
CA ASP A 69 7.31 7.88 15.49
C ASP A 69 5.89 7.53 15.01
N PHE A 70 4.89 8.30 15.42
CA PHE A 70 3.52 8.16 14.91
C PHE A 70 3.42 8.51 13.42
N ALA A 71 4.15 9.54 12.95
CA ALA A 71 4.22 9.91 11.54
C ALA A 71 4.72 8.75 10.69
N LYS A 72 5.86 8.20 11.10
CA LYS A 72 6.52 7.10 10.44
C LYS A 72 5.63 5.87 10.40
N GLY A 73 4.92 5.58 11.49
CA GLY A 73 3.94 4.51 11.54
C GLY A 73 2.78 4.69 10.54
N ILE A 74 2.25 5.91 10.36
CA ILE A 74 1.19 6.19 9.38
C ILE A 74 1.71 6.04 7.95
N GLU A 75 2.90 6.59 7.66
CA GLU A 75 3.58 6.47 6.37
C GLU A 75 3.80 5.00 6.00
N GLU A 76 4.42 4.22 6.89
CA GLU A 76 4.68 2.79 6.70
C GLU A 76 3.38 1.99 6.46
N GLN A 77 2.30 2.31 7.17
CA GLN A 77 1.00 1.64 7.01
C GLN A 77 0.37 1.94 5.64
N LEU A 78 0.42 3.20 5.18
CA LEU A 78 -0.17 3.59 3.90
C LEU A 78 0.63 3.03 2.72
N ILE A 79 1.97 3.09 2.78
CA ILE A 79 2.85 2.46 1.79
C ILE A 79 2.62 0.94 1.76
N GLY A 80 2.62 0.29 2.93
CA GLY A 80 2.41 -1.15 3.03
C GLY A 80 1.06 -1.61 2.48
N ARG A 81 -0.01 -0.82 2.66
CA ARG A 81 -1.32 -1.07 2.02
C ARG A 81 -1.24 -0.93 0.50
N GLY A 82 -0.55 0.10 0.00
CA GLY A 82 -0.28 0.26 -1.42
C GLY A 82 0.39 -0.98 -2.03
N ASP A 83 1.41 -1.52 -1.35
CA ASP A 83 2.15 -2.70 -1.82
C ASP A 83 1.30 -3.98 -1.79
N GLN A 84 0.49 -4.18 -0.75
CA GLN A 84 -0.47 -5.30 -0.69
C GLN A 84 -1.45 -5.24 -1.86
N MET A 85 -2.00 -4.06 -2.17
CA MET A 85 -2.92 -3.88 -3.29
C MET A 85 -2.26 -4.18 -4.65
N SER A 86 -1.01 -3.75 -4.84
CA SER A 86 -0.24 -4.11 -6.04
C SER A 86 -0.06 -5.62 -6.18
N SER A 87 0.32 -6.30 -5.09
CA SER A 87 0.48 -7.76 -5.08
C SER A 87 -0.84 -8.50 -5.37
N CYS A 88 -1.97 -8.03 -4.84
CA CYS A 88 -3.28 -8.57 -5.19
C CYS A 88 -3.59 -8.41 -6.69
N GLY A 89 -3.27 -7.25 -7.27
CA GLY A 89 -3.43 -7.00 -8.71
C GLY A 89 -2.57 -7.93 -9.58
N GLU A 90 -1.31 -8.14 -9.20
CA GLU A 90 -0.40 -9.06 -9.89
C GLU A 90 -0.89 -10.51 -9.84
N ASN A 91 -1.37 -10.96 -8.68
CA ASN A 91 -1.92 -12.31 -8.51
C ASN A 91 -3.21 -12.52 -9.32
N ALA A 92 -4.08 -11.50 -9.37
CA ALA A 92 -5.28 -11.53 -10.21
C ALA A 92 -4.91 -11.67 -11.68
N ARG A 93 -3.94 -10.88 -12.15
CA ARG A 93 -3.44 -10.96 -13.53
C ARG A 93 -2.83 -12.31 -13.88
N ALA A 94 -2.00 -12.86 -13.00
CA ALA A 94 -1.41 -14.18 -13.20
C ALA A 94 -2.48 -15.29 -13.28
N THR A 95 -3.54 -15.17 -12.47
CA THR A 95 -4.68 -16.09 -12.48
C THR A 95 -5.48 -15.99 -13.77
N ASP A 96 -5.76 -14.77 -14.24
CA ASP A 96 -6.44 -14.52 -15.52
C ASP A 96 -5.63 -15.07 -16.71
N ASP A 97 -4.32 -14.84 -16.72
CA ASP A 97 -3.44 -15.34 -17.78
C ASP A 97 -3.40 -16.88 -17.79
N ALA A 98 -3.34 -17.52 -16.62
CA ALA A 98 -3.41 -18.97 -16.49
C ALA A 98 -4.75 -19.52 -16.99
N ALA A 99 -5.87 -18.89 -16.61
CA ALA A 99 -7.20 -19.27 -17.08
C ALA A 99 -7.32 -19.11 -18.61
N ALA A 100 -6.82 -18.01 -19.17
CA ALA A 100 -6.83 -17.77 -20.62
C ALA A 100 -5.94 -18.75 -21.39
N GLN A 101 -4.81 -19.17 -20.82
CA GLN A 101 -3.98 -20.25 -21.39
C GLN A 101 -4.72 -21.59 -21.37
N GLN A 102 -5.43 -21.89 -20.28
CA GLN A 102 -6.18 -23.13 -20.14
C GLN A 102 -7.40 -23.23 -21.06
N VAL A 103 -8.11 -22.12 -21.29
CA VAL A 103 -9.17 -22.04 -22.31
C VAL A 103 -8.57 -22.29 -23.71
N ARG A 104 -7.49 -21.58 -24.08
CA ARG A 104 -6.83 -21.78 -25.38
C ARG A 104 -6.31 -23.21 -25.58
N ALA A 105 -5.79 -23.82 -24.53
CA ALA A 105 -5.36 -25.20 -24.57
C ALA A 105 -6.56 -26.14 -24.80
N THR A 106 -7.67 -25.92 -24.08
CA THR A 106 -8.89 -26.71 -24.24
C THR A 106 -9.46 -26.59 -25.66
N ASP A 107 -9.48 -25.38 -26.25
CA ASP A 107 -9.91 -25.13 -27.63
C ASP A 107 -9.04 -25.87 -28.66
N LEU A 108 -7.76 -26.10 -28.34
CA LEU A 108 -6.81 -26.87 -29.13
C LEU A 108 -6.86 -28.39 -28.82
N GLY A 109 -7.78 -28.83 -27.96
CA GLY A 109 -7.87 -30.22 -27.50
C GLY A 109 -6.69 -30.63 -26.63
N LEU A 110 -6.04 -29.69 -25.94
CA LEU A 110 -4.90 -29.92 -25.07
C LEU A 110 -5.33 -29.88 -23.59
N THR A 111 -4.75 -30.75 -22.78
CA THR A 111 -4.89 -30.77 -21.32
C THR A 111 -3.54 -30.56 -20.64
N GLN A 112 -3.55 -29.94 -19.46
CA GLN A 112 -2.34 -29.67 -18.69
C GLN A 112 -1.92 -30.91 -17.90
N THR A 113 -0.68 -31.33 -18.05
CA THR A 113 -0.08 -32.48 -17.33
C THR A 113 1.17 -32.02 -16.56
N SER A 114 1.68 -32.88 -15.68
CA SER A 114 2.94 -32.63 -14.94
C SER A 114 4.18 -32.50 -15.84
N GLN A 115 4.09 -32.86 -17.13
CA GLN A 115 5.17 -32.72 -18.12
C GLN A 115 4.92 -31.62 -19.16
N GLY A 116 3.81 -30.88 -19.07
CA GLY A 116 3.41 -29.84 -20.04
C GLY A 116 2.02 -30.07 -20.64
N TRP A 117 1.72 -29.40 -21.76
CA TRP A 117 0.46 -29.55 -22.48
C TRP A 117 0.48 -30.80 -23.38
N ALA A 118 -0.55 -31.64 -23.27
CA ALA A 118 -0.69 -32.87 -24.06
C ALA A 118 -2.06 -32.93 -24.74
N THR A 119 -2.16 -33.56 -25.91
CA THR A 119 -3.44 -33.77 -26.61
C THR A 119 -4.34 -34.72 -25.84
N LEU A 120 -5.63 -34.37 -25.74
CA LEU A 120 -6.68 -35.25 -25.22
C LEU A 120 -6.71 -36.55 -26.05
N PRO A 121 -6.67 -37.73 -25.41
CA PRO A 121 -6.87 -38.99 -26.11
C PRO A 121 -8.24 -38.98 -26.81
N PRO A 122 -8.37 -39.56 -28.02
CA PRO A 122 -9.59 -39.52 -28.82
C PRO A 122 -10.83 -40.09 -28.11
N ASP A 123 -10.64 -40.92 -27.08
CA ASP A 123 -11.72 -41.50 -26.27
C ASP A 123 -12.26 -40.55 -25.17
N GLN A 124 -11.69 -39.34 -25.04
CA GLN A 124 -12.06 -38.34 -24.02
C GLN A 124 -12.43 -36.96 -24.60
N ALA A 125 -12.47 -36.81 -25.92
CA ALA A 125 -12.97 -35.59 -26.57
C ALA A 125 -14.52 -35.62 -26.57
N VAL A 126 -15.13 -34.76 -25.73
CA VAL A 126 -16.59 -34.55 -25.66
C VAL A 126 -17.02 -33.52 -26.70
#